data_AF-A0A949GQK4-F1
#
_entry.id   AF-A0A949GQK4-F1
#
_cell.length_a   1.000
_cell.length_b   1.000
_cell.length_c   1.000
_cell.angle_alpha   90.00
_cell.angle_beta   90.00
_cell.angle_gamma   90.00
#
_symmetry.space_group_name_H-M   'P 1'
#
loop_
_entity.id
_entity.type
_entity.pdbx_description
1 polymer ?
#
loop_
_entity_poly.entity_id
_entity_poly.type
_entity_poly.pdbx_seq_one_letter_code
_entity_poly.pdbx_strand_id
1 'polypeptide(L)'
;MSALWNAARWPHFMPREIACRCCGEIAVWPEALDALEALRVAVAAPLVITSGHRCALHNARVGGAPLSLHKRLAFDVALKGHDPARLAMAARAAGFSGFGFGQTFLHLDTRARPGHWFYGQRSEQLWTSALSSARAPRRLAADSSGFSAISAPKS
;
A
#
# COMPACT_ATOMS: atom_id res chain seq x y z
N MET A 1 29.76 0.37 9.78
CA MET A 1 28.42 0.98 9.85
C MET A 1 27.96 1.22 8.43
N SER A 2 26.82 0.63 8.03
CA SER A 2 26.45 0.42 6.61
C SER A 2 26.30 1.73 5.83
N ALA A 3 27.14 1.92 4.82
CA ALA A 3 27.18 3.09 3.95
C ALA A 3 26.01 3.18 2.94
N LEU A 4 25.03 2.27 2.99
CA LEU A 4 23.96 2.18 1.98
C LEU A 4 22.63 2.80 2.40
N TRP A 5 22.39 3.01 3.70
CA TRP A 5 21.10 3.54 4.18
C TRP A 5 21.17 5.03 4.48
N ASN A 6 20.22 5.80 3.94
CA ASN A 6 20.08 7.22 4.22
C ASN A 6 18.84 7.47 5.08
N ALA A 7 19.04 7.60 6.40
CA ALA A 7 17.97 7.86 7.35
C ALA A 7 17.33 9.24 7.20
N ALA A 8 18.00 10.21 6.56
CA ALA A 8 17.40 11.50 6.24
C ALA A 8 16.48 11.42 5.02
N ARG A 9 16.74 10.49 4.09
CA ARG A 9 15.93 10.27 2.88
C ARG A 9 14.71 9.39 3.15
N TRP A 10 14.84 8.38 4.01
CA TRP A 10 13.75 7.47 4.38
C TRP A 10 13.56 7.44 5.91
N PRO A 11 13.16 8.57 6.52
CA PRO A 11 13.13 8.74 7.97
C PRO A 11 12.12 7.85 8.69
N HIS A 12 11.09 7.35 7.99
CA HIS A 12 10.04 6.53 8.61
C HIS A 12 10.32 5.04 8.60
N PHE A 13 11.43 4.60 8.01
CA PHE A 13 11.76 3.19 7.88
C PHE A 13 13.14 2.88 8.46
N MET A 14 13.25 1.71 9.07
CA MET A 14 14.52 1.17 9.52
C MET A 14 15.02 0.11 8.54
N PRO A 15 16.36 -0.01 8.33
CA PRO A 15 16.92 -1.02 7.43
C PRO A 15 16.39 -2.45 7.70
N ARG A 16 16.18 -2.80 8.97
CA ARG A 16 15.68 -4.13 9.38
C ARG A 16 14.26 -4.44 8.90
N GLU A 17 13.44 -3.42 8.68
CA GLU A 17 12.07 -3.60 8.16
C GLU A 17 12.08 -3.97 6.68
N ILE A 18 13.12 -3.52 5.98
CA ILE A 18 13.33 -3.75 4.56
C ILE A 18 14.22 -4.97 4.29
N ALA A 19 15.13 -5.31 5.20
CA ALA A 19 16.06 -6.41 5.01
C ALA A 19 15.38 -7.80 4.95
N CYS A 20 16.07 -8.76 4.34
CA CYS A 20 15.68 -10.16 4.38
C CYS A 20 15.60 -10.64 5.82
N ARG A 21 14.40 -11.05 6.24
CA ARG A 21 14.17 -11.66 7.56
C ARG A 21 14.98 -12.94 7.79
N CYS A 22 15.49 -13.54 6.71
CA CYS A 22 16.25 -14.76 6.72
C CYS A 22 17.72 -14.59 7.18
N CYS A 23 18.38 -13.51 6.75
CA CYS A 23 19.84 -13.36 6.87
C CYS A 23 20.29 -11.90 7.06
N GLY A 24 19.37 -10.95 7.08
CA GLY A 24 19.68 -9.52 7.21
C GLY A 24 20.21 -8.85 5.94
N GLU A 25 20.34 -9.58 4.82
CA GLU A 25 20.70 -9.00 3.52
C GLU A 25 19.70 -7.90 3.15
N ILE A 26 20.18 -6.77 2.63
CA ILE A 26 19.33 -5.66 2.19
C ILE A 26 19.67 -5.28 0.76
N ALA A 27 18.64 -5.07 -0.05
CA ALA A 27 18.76 -4.42 -1.34
C ALA A 27 18.23 -2.99 -1.20
N VAL A 28 19.08 -2.00 -1.49
CA VAL A 28 18.69 -0.59 -1.49
C VAL A 28 18.43 -0.16 -2.93
N TRP A 29 17.15 0.04 -3.25
CA TRP A 29 16.69 0.57 -4.53
C TRP A 29 16.07 1.94 -4.28
N PRO A 30 16.80 3.04 -4.52
CA PRO A 30 16.38 4.36 -4.09
C PRO A 30 14.99 4.77 -4.57
N GLU A 31 14.65 4.50 -5.83
CA GLU A 31 13.35 4.86 -6.41
C GLU A 31 12.20 4.10 -5.74
N ALA A 32 12.42 2.84 -5.35
CA ALA A 32 11.42 2.03 -4.67
C ALA A 32 11.21 2.50 -3.21
N LEU A 33 12.30 2.88 -2.53
CA LEU A 33 12.25 3.39 -1.17
C LEU A 33 11.69 4.81 -1.11
N ASP A 34 11.97 5.65 -2.11
CA ASP A 34 11.35 6.97 -2.25
C ASP A 34 9.84 6.85 -2.44
N ALA A 35 9.38 5.92 -3.29
CA ALA A 35 7.95 5.64 -3.44
C ALA A 35 7.32 5.15 -2.13
N LEU A 36 8.04 4.32 -1.37
CA LEU A 36 7.58 3.83 -0.07
C LEU A 36 7.49 4.95 0.98
N GLU A 37 8.47 5.85 1.02
CA GLU A 37 8.50 7.04 1.86
C GLU A 37 7.39 8.02 1.49
N ALA A 38 7.22 8.31 0.20
CA ALA A 38 6.14 9.15 -0.31
C ALA A 38 4.77 8.56 0.05
N LEU A 39 4.60 7.24 -0.07
CA LEU A 39 3.37 6.56 0.36
C LEU A 39 3.14 6.74 1.86
N ARG A 40 4.17 6.54 2.69
CA ARG A 40 4.09 6.70 4.14
C ARG A 40 3.68 8.10 4.56
N VAL A 41 4.18 9.13 3.87
CA VAL A 41 3.78 10.52 4.07
C VAL A 41 2.32 10.73 3.63
N ALA A 42 1.96 10.26 2.43
CA ALA A 42 0.63 10.47 1.84
C ALA A 42 -0.50 9.85 2.66
N VAL A 43 -0.29 8.68 3.27
CA VAL A 43 -1.32 8.04 4.11
C VAL A 43 -1.38 8.59 5.53
N ALA A 44 -0.39 9.38 5.94
CA ALA A 44 -0.25 9.94 7.29
C ALA A 44 -0.39 8.90 8.44
N ALA A 45 -0.08 7.63 8.17
CA ALA A 45 -0.19 6.52 9.11
C ALA A 45 0.96 5.51 8.92
N PRO A 46 1.38 4.78 9.97
CA PRO A 46 2.42 3.76 9.87
C PRO A 46 2.13 2.69 8.79
N LEU A 47 3.15 2.37 7.99
CA LEU A 47 3.10 1.26 7.03
C LEU A 47 3.88 0.08 7.62
N VAL A 48 3.16 -0.99 7.98
CA VAL A 48 3.80 -2.21 8.48
C VAL A 48 4.27 -3.05 7.30
N ILE A 49 5.59 -3.16 7.14
CA ILE A 49 6.21 -3.96 6.08
C ILE A 49 6.27 -5.44 6.50
N THR A 50 5.36 -6.24 5.96
CA THR A 50 5.29 -7.68 6.23
C THR A 50 6.33 -8.47 5.44
N SER A 51 6.87 -7.90 4.35
CA SER A 51 8.02 -8.43 3.63
C SER A 51 8.67 -7.32 2.80
N GLY A 52 9.95 -7.04 3.03
CA GLY A 52 10.77 -6.22 2.14
C GLY A 52 11.58 -7.09 1.17
N HIS A 53 12.90 -6.96 1.22
CA HIS A 53 13.86 -7.77 0.48
C HIS A 53 13.76 -9.26 0.83
N ARG A 54 13.98 -10.11 -0.16
CA ARG A 54 14.20 -11.55 0.02
C ARG A 54 15.46 -11.94 -0.75
N CYS A 55 16.45 -12.50 -0.05
CA CYS A 55 17.55 -13.17 -0.73
C CYS A 55 17.01 -14.35 -1.56
N ALA A 56 17.80 -14.84 -2.52
CA ALA A 56 17.38 -15.93 -3.40
C ALA A 56 16.91 -17.18 -2.64
N LEU A 57 17.62 -17.56 -1.57
CA LEU A 57 17.27 -18.71 -0.73
C LEU A 57 15.94 -18.51 0.00
N HIS A 58 15.72 -17.34 0.60
CA HIS A 58 14.47 -17.04 1.28
C HIS A 58 13.30 -17.02 0.29
N ASN A 59 13.48 -16.38 -0.86
CA ASN A 59 12.46 -16.35 -1.90
C ASN A 59 12.06 -17.77 -2.34
N ALA A 60 13.02 -18.67 -2.57
CA ALA A 60 12.74 -20.06 -2.91
C ALA A 60 12.01 -20.81 -1.78
N ARG A 61 12.45 -20.65 -0.52
CA ARG A 61 11.83 -21.32 0.65
C ARG A 61 10.35 -20.97 0.84
N VAL A 62 9.96 -19.73 0.51
CA VAL A 62 8.56 -19.29 0.62
C VAL A 62 7.75 -19.52 -0.66
N GLY A 63 8.29 -20.27 -1.63
CA GLY A 63 7.62 -20.54 -2.90
C GLY A 63 7.49 -19.31 -3.81
N GLY A 64 8.36 -18.30 -3.63
CA GLY A 64 8.36 -17.10 -4.46
C GLY A 64 8.80 -17.38 -5.89
N ALA A 65 8.25 -16.63 -6.85
CA ALA A 65 8.60 -16.76 -8.26
C ALA A 65 10.12 -16.57 -8.49
N PRO A 66 10.75 -17.29 -9.46
CA PRO A 66 12.18 -17.16 -9.74
C PRO A 66 12.61 -15.72 -10.04
N LEU A 67 11.77 -14.94 -10.72
CA LEU A 67 11.99 -13.53 -11.05
C LEU A 67 11.27 -12.56 -10.10
N SER A 68 10.97 -13.00 -8.87
CA SER A 68 10.32 -12.20 -7.84
C SER A 68 11.04 -10.87 -7.63
N LEU A 69 10.24 -9.81 -7.55
CA LEU A 69 10.73 -8.46 -7.36
C LEU A 69 11.08 -8.14 -5.90
N HIS A 70 10.70 -9.00 -4.95
CA HIS A 70 11.21 -8.92 -3.58
C HIS A 70 12.72 -9.11 -3.51
N LYS A 71 13.38 -9.64 -4.54
CA LYS A 71 14.84 -9.69 -4.58
C LYS A 71 15.49 -8.32 -4.86
N ARG A 72 14.70 -7.25 -5.01
CA ARG A 72 15.19 -5.90 -5.32
C ARG A 72 14.29 -4.75 -4.85
N LEU A 73 13.06 -4.66 -5.37
CA LEU A 73 12.26 -3.42 -5.34
C LEU A 73 10.78 -3.61 -4.96
N ALA A 74 10.45 -4.69 -4.26
CA ALA A 74 9.08 -4.97 -3.82
C ALA A 74 8.92 -4.97 -2.30
N PHE A 75 7.74 -4.56 -1.86
CA PHE A 75 7.32 -4.52 -0.46
C PHE A 75 5.90 -5.08 -0.32
N ASP A 76 5.68 -5.93 0.68
CA ASP A 76 4.35 -6.29 1.13
C ASP A 76 3.98 -5.39 2.32
N VAL A 77 2.90 -4.65 2.19
CA VAL A 77 2.37 -3.74 3.22
C VAL A 77 1.12 -4.34 3.83
N ALA A 78 1.03 -4.44 5.16
CA ALA A 78 -0.16 -4.92 5.84
C ALA A 78 -1.37 -4.01 5.58
N LEU A 79 -2.55 -4.60 5.36
CA LEU A 79 -3.80 -3.85 5.23
C LEU A 79 -4.39 -3.43 6.58
N LYS A 80 -3.95 -4.04 7.68
CA LYS A 80 -4.46 -3.73 9.02
C LYS A 80 -4.28 -2.24 9.32
N GLY A 81 -5.37 -1.56 9.63
CA GLY A 81 -5.38 -0.12 9.92
C GLY A 81 -5.49 0.79 8.71
N HIS A 82 -5.66 0.23 7.50
CA HIS A 82 -5.78 0.97 6.25
C HIS A 82 -7.08 0.64 5.53
N ASP A 83 -7.69 1.64 4.89
CA ASP A 83 -8.69 1.40 3.86
C ASP A 83 -7.99 0.88 2.60
N PRO A 84 -8.30 -0.34 2.10
CA PRO A 84 -7.56 -0.94 1.00
C PRO A 84 -7.55 -0.09 -0.27
N ALA A 85 -8.68 0.51 -0.62
CA ALA A 85 -8.81 1.29 -1.85
C ALA A 85 -8.00 2.59 -1.78
N ARG A 86 -8.08 3.32 -0.66
CA ARG A 86 -7.27 4.53 -0.42
C ARG A 86 -5.79 4.21 -0.40
N LEU A 87 -5.37 3.12 0.25
CA LEU A 87 -3.96 2.71 0.27
C LEU A 87 -3.45 2.41 -1.14
N ALA A 88 -4.22 1.67 -1.95
CA ALA A 88 -3.84 1.36 -3.32
C ALA A 88 -3.80 2.60 -4.22
N MET A 89 -4.74 3.55 -4.06
CA MET A 89 -4.71 4.83 -4.79
C MET A 89 -3.50 5.68 -4.41
N ALA A 90 -3.21 5.80 -3.11
CA ALA A 90 -2.04 6.52 -2.62
C ALA A 90 -0.74 5.88 -3.12
N ALA A 91 -0.65 4.54 -3.13
CA ALA A 91 0.51 3.83 -3.65
C ALA A 91 0.74 4.07 -5.14
N ARG A 92 -0.32 4.10 -5.95
CA ARG A 92 -0.23 4.50 -7.37
C ARG A 92 0.31 5.92 -7.53
N ALA A 93 -0.22 6.87 -6.76
CA ALA A 93 0.23 8.25 -6.78
C ALA A 93 1.69 8.42 -6.31
N ALA A 94 2.15 7.56 -5.41
CA ALA A 94 3.52 7.54 -4.90
C ALA A 94 4.54 6.92 -5.89
N GLY A 95 4.11 6.38 -7.04
CA GLY A 95 4.99 5.87 -8.08
C GLY A 95 5.08 4.34 -8.18
N PHE A 96 4.27 3.58 -7.42
CA PHE A 96 4.18 2.14 -7.59
C PHE A 96 3.40 1.77 -8.87
N SER A 97 3.89 0.74 -9.57
CA SER A 97 3.36 0.29 -10.87
C SER A 97 3.03 -1.21 -10.90
N GLY A 98 3.58 -1.99 -9.96
CA GLY A 98 3.27 -3.39 -9.71
C GLY A 98 2.41 -3.56 -8.47
N PHE A 99 1.26 -4.23 -8.60
CA PHE A 99 0.29 -4.42 -7.52
C PHE A 99 -0.13 -5.88 -7.38
N GLY A 100 0.20 -6.50 -6.25
CA GLY A 100 -0.37 -7.81 -5.89
C GLY A 100 -1.39 -7.64 -4.77
N PHE A 101 -2.63 -8.05 -5.02
CA PHE A 101 -3.75 -7.83 -4.12
C PHE A 101 -3.98 -9.07 -3.26
N GLY A 102 -3.57 -9.01 -1.98
CA GLY A 102 -3.74 -10.08 -1.00
C GLY A 102 -4.90 -9.83 -0.04
N GLN A 103 -5.30 -10.86 0.72
CA GLN A 103 -6.39 -10.71 1.72
C GLN A 103 -5.98 -9.82 2.90
N THR A 104 -4.72 -9.86 3.30
CA THR A 104 -4.20 -9.18 4.51
C THR A 104 -3.07 -8.20 4.22
N PHE A 105 -2.59 -8.15 2.97
CA PHE A 105 -1.49 -7.30 2.54
C PHE A 105 -1.70 -6.80 1.11
N LEU A 106 -1.01 -5.71 0.78
CA LEU A 106 -0.85 -5.19 -0.56
C LEU A 106 0.63 -5.32 -0.95
N HIS A 107 0.91 -6.12 -1.98
CA HIS A 107 2.22 -6.16 -2.63
C HIS A 107 2.36 -4.93 -3.52
N LEU A 108 3.49 -4.25 -3.39
CA LEU A 108 3.86 -3.05 -4.12
C LEU A 108 5.25 -3.20 -4.72
N ASP A 109 5.43 -2.85 -5.98
CA ASP A 109 6.75 -2.76 -6.61
C ASP A 109 6.81 -1.67 -7.70
N THR A 110 8.01 -1.17 -7.98
CA THR A 110 8.26 -0.10 -8.98
C THR A 110 8.76 -0.65 -10.32
N ARG A 111 8.20 -1.77 -10.80
CA ARG A 111 8.54 -2.35 -12.11
C ARG A 111 8.36 -1.37 -13.28
N ALA A 112 9.18 -1.52 -14.32
CA ALA A 112 9.07 -0.69 -15.52
C ALA A 112 7.77 -0.92 -16.31
N ARG A 113 7.31 -2.17 -16.41
CA ARG A 113 6.04 -2.52 -17.07
C ARG A 113 4.95 -2.69 -16.04
N PRO A 114 3.92 -1.82 -15.99
CA PRO A 114 2.84 -1.94 -15.03
C PRO A 114 2.19 -3.32 -15.05
N GLY A 115 1.76 -3.81 -13.88
CA GLY A 115 1.12 -5.11 -13.78
C GLY A 115 0.38 -5.28 -12.46
N HIS A 116 -0.64 -6.12 -12.46
CA HIS A 116 -1.34 -6.47 -11.23
C HIS A 116 -1.85 -7.92 -11.24
N TRP A 117 -2.08 -8.49 -10.06
CA TRP A 117 -2.59 -9.83 -9.87
C TRP A 117 -3.30 -9.96 -8.52
N PHE A 118 -4.09 -11.02 -8.35
CA PHE A 118 -4.75 -11.37 -7.08
C PHE A 118 -4.15 -12.64 -6.49
N TYR A 119 -3.97 -12.67 -5.16
CA TYR A 119 -3.60 -13.89 -4.44
C TYR A 119 -4.85 -14.74 -4.18
N GLY A 120 -5.43 -15.30 -5.24
CA GLY A 120 -6.61 -16.16 -5.23
C GLY A 120 -7.96 -15.42 -5.23
N GLN A 121 -9.04 -16.20 -5.44
CA GLN A 121 -10.40 -15.69 -5.64
C GLN A 121 -10.93 -14.81 -4.51
N ARG A 122 -10.61 -15.14 -3.24
CA ARG A 122 -11.03 -14.32 -2.09
C ARG A 122 -10.43 -12.93 -2.14
N SER A 123 -9.17 -12.81 -2.55
CA SER A 123 -8.53 -11.51 -2.74
C SER A 123 -9.20 -10.75 -3.87
N GLU A 124 -9.46 -11.40 -5.00
CA GLU A 124 -10.16 -10.79 -6.14
C GLU A 124 -11.53 -10.23 -5.75
N GLN A 125 -12.34 -10.99 -5.01
CA GLN A 125 -13.63 -10.53 -4.52
C GLN A 125 -13.50 -9.31 -3.59
N LEU A 126 -12.62 -9.38 -2.60
CA LEU A 126 -12.39 -8.30 -1.64
C LEU A 126 -11.99 -6.99 -2.34
N TRP A 127 -11.02 -7.09 -3.24
CA TRP A 127 -10.45 -5.91 -3.89
C TRP A 127 -11.32 -5.36 -5.00
N THR A 128 -12.06 -6.19 -5.73
CA THR A 128 -13.07 -5.73 -6.68
C THR A 128 -14.16 -4.93 -5.97
N SER A 129 -14.61 -5.41 -4.80
CA SER A 129 -15.57 -4.69 -3.96
C SER A 129 -14.99 -3.36 -3.48
N ALA A 130 -13.81 -3.38 -2.84
CA ALA A 130 -13.18 -2.18 -2.29
C ALA A 130 -12.94 -1.08 -3.34
N LEU A 131 -12.40 -1.45 -4.51
CA LEU A 131 -12.09 -0.49 -5.58
C LEU A 131 -13.36 0.05 -6.27
N SER A 132 -14.42 -0.75 -6.33
CA SER A 132 -15.71 -0.30 -6.87
C SER A 132 -16.40 0.69 -5.92
N SER A 133 -16.39 0.41 -4.62
CA SER A 133 -16.95 1.31 -3.60
C SER A 133 -16.25 2.66 -3.54
N ALA A 134 -14.94 2.71 -3.81
CA ALA A 134 -14.18 3.96 -3.86
C ALA A 134 -14.51 4.84 -5.07
N ARG A 135 -15.08 4.28 -6.15
CA ARG A 135 -15.51 5.03 -7.35
C ARG A 135 -16.95 5.55 -7.25
N ALA A 136 -17.75 5.06 -6.32
CA ALA A 136 -19.12 5.52 -6.15
C ALA A 136 -19.13 6.96 -5.59
N PRO A 137 -19.90 7.90 -6.17
CA PRO A 137 -20.03 9.23 -5.62
C PRO A 137 -20.58 9.12 -4.20
N ARG A 138 -19.88 9.70 -3.22
CA ARG A 138 -20.43 9.85 -1.86
C ARG A 138 -21.71 10.66 -1.97
N ARG A 139 -22.88 10.02 -1.81
CA ARG A 139 -24.10 10.77 -1.49
C ARG A 139 -23.82 11.45 -0.15
N LEU A 140 -23.70 12.78 -0.19
CA LEU A 140 -23.80 13.58 1.02
C LEU A 140 -25.18 13.28 1.60
N ALA A 141 -25.23 12.72 2.82
CA ALA A 141 -26.48 12.66 3.56
C ALA A 141 -26.90 14.11 3.77
N ALA A 142 -27.96 14.53 3.09
CA ALA A 142 -28.63 15.79 3.38
C ALA A 142 -29.22 15.65 4.79
N ASP A 143 -28.61 16.34 5.74
CA ASP A 143 -29.24 16.76 6.97
C ASP A 143 -30.51 17.53 6.59
N SER A 144 -31.67 16.89 6.78
CA SER A 144 -32.96 17.56 6.76
C SER A 144 -33.39 17.84 8.20
N SER A 145 -32.70 18.76 8.88
CA SER A 145 -33.24 19.49 10.01
C SER A 145 -34.27 20.50 9.50
N GLY A 146 -35.50 20.29 9.94
CA GLY A 146 -36.71 20.93 9.42
C GLY A 146 -36.75 22.43 9.64
N PHE A 147 -37.11 23.15 8.58
CA PHE A 147 -37.62 24.51 8.68
C PHE A 147 -39.10 24.42 9.04
N SER A 148 -39.45 24.68 10.30
CA SER A 148 -40.84 24.93 10.70
C SER A 148 -41.31 26.24 10.06
N ALA A 149 -42.35 26.15 9.23
CA ALA A 149 -43.06 27.29 8.70
C ALA A 149 -43.78 28.03 9.84
N ILE A 150 -43.44 29.30 10.06
CA ILE A 150 -44.22 30.22 10.88
C ILE A 150 -45.27 30.85 9.96
N SER A 151 -46.53 30.49 10.16
CA SER A 151 -47.67 31.16 9.54
C SER A 151 -47.82 32.58 10.07
N ALA A 152 -47.93 33.55 9.16
CA ALA A 152 -48.25 34.94 9.48
C ALA A 152 -49.74 35.08 9.89
N PRO A 153 -50.08 35.94 10.87
CA PRO A 153 -51.47 36.29 11.13
C PRO A 153 -51.98 37.29 10.08
N LYS A 154 -53.22 37.08 9.63
CA LYS A 154 -53.99 38.02 8.82
C LYS A 154 -54.38 39.24 9.65
N SER A 155 -54.19 40.43 9.08
CA SER A 155 -54.92 41.66 9.41
C SER A 155 -55.29 42.37 8.13
#